data_AF-A0A3S2UYC7-F1
#
_entry.id   AF-A0A3S2UYC7-F1
#
_cell.length_a   1.000
_cell.length_b   1.000
_cell.length_c   1.000
_cell.angle_alpha   90.00
_cell.angle_beta   90.00
_cell.angle_gamma   90.00
#
_symmetry.space_group_name_H-M   'P 1'
#
loop_
_entity.id
_entity.type
_entity.pdbx_description
1 polymer ?
#
loop_
_entity_poly.entity_id
_entity_poly.type
_entity_poly.pdbx_seq_one_letter_code
_entity_poly.pdbx_strand_id
1 'polypeptide(L)'
;MPYDVIAASLNARDKSGRIEVRFGADKKTVVVSRRALLSIASPPRATEVRLLQHIDTFCEIAASCLASEGMDGDTILITANDVRRWCHAWETSGLAAEAPAAPRLLLI
;
A
#
# COMPACT_ATOMS: atom_id res chain seq x y z
N MET A 1 -9.47 -4.19 6.82
CA MET A 1 -9.17 -4.25 8.27
C MET A 1 -9.18 -2.83 8.80
N PRO A 2 -9.93 -2.50 9.85
CA PRO A 2 -9.84 -1.18 10.48
C PRO A 2 -8.45 -1.00 11.11
N TYR A 3 -7.86 0.18 10.96
CA TYR A 3 -6.59 0.54 11.56
C TYR A 3 -6.59 1.98 12.06
N ASP A 4 -5.80 2.23 13.10
CA ASP A 4 -5.58 3.57 13.65
C ASP A 4 -4.11 3.96 13.47
N VAL A 5 -3.86 5.05 12.75
CA VAL A 5 -2.52 5.65 12.67
C VAL A 5 -2.23 6.38 13.97
N ILE A 6 -1.14 6.02 14.64
CA ILE A 6 -0.68 6.64 15.89
C ILE A 6 0.29 7.78 15.57
N ALA A 7 1.27 7.51 14.70
CA ALA A 7 2.30 8.47 14.32
C ALA A 7 2.87 8.11 12.95
N ALA A 8 3.35 9.11 12.22
CA ALA A 8 4.11 8.91 11.00
C ALA A 8 5.25 9.93 10.92
N SER A 9 6.41 9.48 10.44
CA SER A 9 7.59 10.34 10.28
C SER A 9 8.48 9.84 9.16
N LEU A 10 9.24 10.76 8.55
CA LEU A 10 10.26 10.41 7.57
C LEU A 10 11.65 10.38 8.23
N ASN A 11 12.37 9.27 8.07
CA ASN A 11 13.80 9.24 8.35
C ASN A 11 14.54 10.06 7.28
N ALA A 12 15.15 11.17 7.68
CA ALA A 12 15.81 12.08 6.76
C ALA A 12 17.07 11.51 6.08
N ARG A 13 17.77 10.58 6.72
CA ARG A 13 19.00 9.94 6.23
C ARG A 13 18.68 8.93 5.13
N ASP A 14 17.79 7.98 5.43
CA ASP A 14 17.51 6.87 4.51
C ASP A 14 16.36 7.19 3.55
N LYS A 15 15.66 8.31 3.79
CA LYS A 15 14.43 8.74 3.09
C LYS A 15 13.36 7.65 3.10
N SER A 16 13.26 6.91 4.21
CA SER A 16 12.23 5.92 4.50
C SER A 16 11.16 6.53 5.40
N GLY A 17 9.92 6.08 5.24
CA GLY A 17 8.83 6.40 6.16
C GLY A 17 8.77 5.39 7.29
N ARG A 18 8.37 5.84 8.47
CA ARG A 18 7.97 4.99 9.60
C ARG A 18 6.56 5.41 10.00
N ILE A 19 5.65 4.44 10.04
CA ILE A 19 4.27 4.63 10.46
C ILE A 19 4.03 3.69 11.63
N GLU A 20 3.61 4.23 12.76
CA GLU A 20 3.12 3.46 13.89
C GLU A 20 1.61 3.33 13.73
N VAL A 21 1.14 2.10 13.60
CA VAL A 21 -0.26 1.80 13.29
C VAL A 21 -0.75 0.72 14.24
N ARG A 22 -2.02 0.81 14.62
CA ARG A 22 -2.71 -0.23 15.39
C ARG A 22 -3.69 -0.95 14.48
N PHE A 23 -3.53 -2.27 14.36
CA PHE A 23 -4.48 -3.16 13.70
C PHE A 23 -5.24 -3.92 14.78
N GLY A 24 -6.46 -3.47 15.12
CA GLY A 24 -7.21 -4.03 16.24
C GLY A 24 -6.50 -3.84 17.59
N ALA A 25 -6.09 -4.93 18.24
CA ALA A 25 -5.32 -4.87 19.50
C ALA A 25 -3.81 -4.71 19.27
N ASP A 26 -3.31 -5.04 18.08
CA ASP A 26 -1.89 -5.16 17.81
C ASP A 26 -1.29 -3.86 17.30
N LYS A 27 -0.24 -3.37 17.97
CA LYS A 27 0.56 -2.25 17.47
C LYS A 27 1.65 -2.79 16.56
N LYS A 28 1.76 -2.21 15.36
CA LYS A 28 2.81 -2.54 14.40
C LYS A 28 3.50 -1.30 13.89
N THR A 29 4.75 -1.48 13.50
CA THR A 29 5.55 -0.48 12.80
C THR A 29 5.59 -0.83 11.33
N VAL A 30 5.04 0.04 10.49
CA VAL A 30 5.19 -0.06 9.03
C VAL A 30 6.39 0.79 8.62
N VAL A 31 7.41 0.15 8.06
CA VAL A 31 8.57 0.81 7.47
C VAL A 31 8.37 0.89 5.97
N VAL A 32 8.23 2.10 5.45
CA VAL A 32 8.09 2.36 4.02
C VAL A 32 9.47 2.67 3.44
N SER A 33 9.99 1.79 2.59
CA SER A 33 11.28 2.03 1.95
C SER A 33 11.26 3.30 1.10
N ARG A 34 12.43 3.92 0.90
CA ARG A 34 12.59 5.05 -0.03
C ARG A 34 12.03 4.73 -1.41
N ARG A 35 12.28 3.51 -1.90
CA ARG A 35 11.80 3.11 -3.23
C ARG A 35 10.27 3.01 -3.28
N ALA A 36 9.61 2.55 -2.21
CA ALA A 36 8.15 2.53 -2.14
C ALA A 36 7.58 3.96 -2.24
N LEU A 37 8.16 4.93 -1.51
CA LEU A 37 7.76 6.34 -1.61
C LEU A 37 7.94 6.94 -3.01
N LEU A 38 8.99 6.54 -3.72
CA LEU A 38 9.21 6.98 -5.10
C LEU A 38 8.23 6.32 -6.09
N SER A 39 7.78 5.10 -5.78
CA SER A 39 6.93 4.30 -6.67
C SER A 39 5.43 4.56 -6.51
N ILE A 40 5.00 5.15 -5.40
CA ILE A 40 3.56 5.29 -5.11
C ILE A 40 2.84 6.27 -6.05
N ALA A 41 3.54 7.30 -6.52
CA ALA A 41 2.92 8.30 -7.40
C ALA A 41 3.97 9.12 -8.16
N SER A 42 3.53 9.70 -9.28
CA SER A 42 4.32 10.59 -10.14
C SER A 42 4.03 12.06 -9.81
N PRO A 43 5.04 12.96 -9.83
CA PRO A 43 6.46 12.68 -9.97
C PRO A 43 7.05 11.98 -8.72
N PRO A 44 8.15 11.21 -8.87
CA PRO A 44 8.71 10.41 -7.78
C PRO A 44 9.32 11.29 -6.69
N ARG A 45 8.77 11.23 -5.47
CA ARG A 45 9.23 12.04 -4.32
C ARG A 45 9.32 11.21 -3.05
N ALA A 46 10.49 11.19 -2.42
CA ALA A 46 10.69 10.59 -1.09
C ALA A 46 10.73 11.68 -0.02
N THR A 47 9.55 12.19 0.33
CA THR A 47 9.37 13.31 1.27
C THR A 47 8.31 12.94 2.31
N GLU A 48 8.32 13.64 3.44
CA GLU A 48 7.32 13.45 4.49
C GLU A 48 5.91 13.79 4.00
N VAL A 49 5.77 14.85 3.19
CA VAL A 49 4.50 15.19 2.53
C VAL A 49 3.97 14.02 1.69
N ARG A 50 4.83 13.34 0.92
CA ARG A 50 4.43 12.16 0.13
C ARG A 50 3.96 11.02 1.04
N LEU A 51 4.69 10.75 2.13
CA LEU A 51 4.34 9.72 3.11
C LEU A 51 2.95 9.99 3.71
N LEU A 52 2.72 11.20 4.22
CA LEU A 52 1.45 11.59 4.85
C LEU A 52 0.28 11.57 3.87
N GLN A 53 0.50 12.00 2.62
CA GLN A 53 -0.52 11.98 1.57
C GLN A 53 -1.01 10.57 1.19
N HIS A 54 -0.17 9.54 1.38
CA HIS A 54 -0.47 8.17 0.96
C HIS A 54 -0.45 7.20 2.15
N ILE A 55 -0.67 7.74 3.36
CA ILE A 55 -0.56 6.96 4.59
C ILE A 55 -1.56 5.80 4.60
N ASP A 56 -2.80 6.07 4.18
CA ASP A 56 -3.86 5.07 4.11
C ASP A 56 -3.50 3.96 3.12
N THR A 57 -2.96 4.32 1.96
CA THR A 57 -2.50 3.34 0.96
C THR A 57 -1.39 2.45 1.51
N PHE A 58 -0.42 3.01 2.25
CA PHE A 58 0.62 2.19 2.88
C PHE A 58 0.05 1.30 3.99
N CYS A 59 -0.92 1.77 4.76
CA CYS A 59 -1.61 0.96 5.77
C CYS A 59 -2.44 -0.17 5.14
N GLU A 60 -3.07 0.06 4.00
CA GLU A 60 -3.77 -0.98 3.23
C GLU A 60 -2.81 -2.04 2.70
N ILE A 61 -1.68 -1.63 2.11
CA ILE A 61 -0.63 -2.56 1.65
C ILE A 61 -0.14 -3.40 2.83
N ALA A 62 0.13 -2.77 3.99
CA ALA A 62 0.55 -3.47 5.19
C ALA A 62 -0.50 -4.49 5.67
N ALA A 63 -1.78 -4.14 5.65
CA ALA A 63 -2.86 -5.05 6.01
C ALA A 63 -2.94 -6.24 5.05
N SER A 64 -2.73 -6.03 3.74
CA SER A 64 -2.66 -7.12 2.76
C SER A 64 -1.45 -8.03 2.99
N CYS A 65 -0.28 -7.49 3.33
CA CYS A 65 0.90 -8.29 3.68
C CYS A 65 0.66 -9.17 4.91
N LEU A 66 0.06 -8.61 5.97
CA LEU A 66 -0.30 -9.37 7.18
C LEU A 66 -1.23 -10.53 6.88
N ALA A 67 -2.27 -10.30 6.07
CA ALA A 67 -3.24 -11.32 5.70
C ALA A 67 -2.62 -12.43 4.84
N SER A 68 -1.65 -12.11 3.98
CA SER A 68 -1.05 -13.06 3.04
C SER A 68 0.09 -13.88 3.64
N GLU A 69 0.89 -13.30 4.54
CA GLU A 69 2.18 -13.88 4.95
C GLU A 69 2.16 -14.40 6.40
N GLY A 70 1.09 -14.20 7.16
CA GLY A 70 1.01 -14.65 8.56
C GLY A 70 2.16 -14.10 9.41
N MET A 71 2.59 -12.87 9.13
CA MET A 71 3.77 -12.28 9.75
C MET A 71 3.53 -12.01 11.24
N ASP A 72 4.17 -12.80 12.10
CA ASP A 72 4.25 -12.62 13.56
C ASP A 72 5.19 -11.48 13.99
N GLY A 73 5.67 -10.66 13.04
CA GLY A 73 6.55 -9.53 13.33
C GLY A 73 5.79 -8.27 13.75
N ASP A 74 6.38 -7.51 14.67
CA ASP A 74 5.95 -6.15 15.01
C ASP A 74 6.28 -5.13 13.92
N THR A 75 7.12 -5.50 12.96
CA THR A 75 7.56 -4.62 11.87
C THR A 75 7.19 -5.19 10.50
N ILE A 76 6.57 -4.37 9.67
CA ILE A 76 6.19 -4.68 8.29
C ILE A 76 7.01 -3.77 7.37
N LEU A 77 7.77 -4.36 6.44
CA LEU A 77 8.53 -3.60 5.45
C LEU A 77 7.73 -3.49 4.15
N ILE A 78 7.45 -2.26 3.72
CA ILE A 78 6.85 -1.97 2.42
C ILE A 78 7.94 -1.58 1.43
N THR A 79 8.05 -2.36 0.37
CA THR A 79 8.96 -2.16 -0.74
C THR A 79 8.25 -1.59 -1.97
N ALA A 80 9.02 -1.16 -2.96
CA ALA A 80 8.47 -0.78 -4.26
C ALA A 80 7.80 -1.95 -5.01
N ASN A 81 8.10 -3.21 -4.63
CA ASN A 81 7.44 -4.36 -5.21
C ASN A 81 6.00 -4.49 -4.68
N ASP A 82 5.82 -4.26 -3.37
CA ASP A 82 4.51 -4.33 -2.72
C ASP A 82 3.57 -3.24 -3.26
N VAL A 83 4.10 -2.02 -3.43
CA VAL A 83 3.37 -0.92 -4.08
C VAL A 83 2.93 -1.28 -5.49
N ARG A 84 3.83 -1.85 -6.31
CA ARG A 84 3.50 -2.22 -7.69
C ARG A 84 2.50 -3.37 -7.75
N ARG A 85 2.64 -4.37 -6.89
CA ARG A 85 1.69 -5.48 -6.77
C ARG A 85 0.31 -4.96 -6.38
N TRP A 86 0.25 -4.03 -5.43
CA TRP A 86 -1.00 -3.38 -5.03
C TRP A 86 -1.62 -2.64 -6.21
N CYS A 87 -0.90 -1.73 -6.89
CA CYS A 87 -1.44 -1.00 -8.05
C CYS A 87 -2.00 -1.95 -9.13
N HIS A 88 -1.26 -3.01 -9.48
CA HIS A 88 -1.74 -4.00 -10.45
C HIS A 88 -2.97 -4.79 -9.98
N ALA A 89 -3.07 -5.11 -8.69
CA ALA A 89 -4.25 -5.77 -8.14
C ALA A 89 -5.49 -4.88 -8.25
N TRP A 90 -5.34 -3.56 -8.07
CA TRP A 90 -6.43 -2.60 -8.25
C TRP A 90 -6.80 -2.40 -9.73
N GLU A 91 -5.82 -2.33 -10.63
CA GLU A 91 -6.06 -2.26 -12.08
C GLU A 91 -6.83 -3.49 -12.58
N THR A 92 -6.43 -4.68 -12.15
CA THR A 92 -7.08 -5.95 -12.54
C THR A 92 -8.45 -6.12 -11.90
N SER A 93 -8.66 -5.63 -10.67
CA SER A 93 -9.97 -5.63 -10.00
C SER A 93 -10.93 -4.59 -10.59
N GLY A 94 -10.42 -3.43 -11.02
CA GLY A 94 -11.20 -2.40 -11.74
C GLY A 94 -11.65 -2.89 -13.12
N LEU A 95 -10.78 -3.59 -13.85
CA LEU A 95 -11.13 -4.27 -15.10
C LEU A 95 -12.16 -5.39 -14.91
N ALA A 96 -12.20 -6.04 -13.73
CA ALA A 96 -13.23 -7.03 -13.41
C ALA A 96 -14.58 -6.39 -13.04
N ALA A 97 -14.58 -5.16 -12.53
CA ALA A 97 -15.80 -4.40 -12.21
C ALA A 97 -16.40 -3.67 -13.43
N GLU A 98 -15.60 -3.38 -14.46
CA GLU A 98 -16.04 -2.82 -15.76
C GLU A 98 -16.16 -3.89 -16.87
N ALA A 99 -16.80 -5.02 -16.57
CA ALA A 99 -17.29 -5.91 -17.63
C ALA A 99 -18.80 -5.69 -17.83
N PRO A 100 -19.26 -4.77 -18.71
CA PRO A 100 -20.59 -4.90 -19.26
C PRO A 100 -20.59 -6.12 -20.19
N ALA A 101 -21.43 -7.09 -19.85
CA ALA A 101 -21.82 -8.16 -20.76
C ALA A 101 -22.36 -7.54 -22.05
N ALA A 102 -21.55 -7.51 -23.11
CA ALA A 102 -22.05 -7.29 -24.46
C ALA A 102 -22.29 -8.66 -25.11
N PRO A 103 -23.53 -8.92 -25.59
CA PRO A 103 -23.89 -10.21 -26.14
C PRO A 103 -23.13 -10.48 -27.44
N ARG A 104 -22.74 -11.75 -27.61
CA ARG A 104 -22.35 -12.31 -28.91
C ARG A 104 -23.49 -12.09 -29.89
N LEU A 105 -23.37 -11.11 -30.77
CA LEU A 105 -24.11 -11.11 -32.03
C LEU A 105 -23.26 -11.85 -33.07
N LEU A 106 -23.61 -13.13 -33.24
CA LEU A 106 -23.42 -13.84 -34.50
C LEU A 106 -24.15 -13.05 -35.59
N LEU A 107 -23.46 -12.68 -36.66
CA LEU A 107 -24.09 -12.33 -37.92
C LEU A 107 -23.58 -13.29 -38.99
N ILE A 108 -24.58 -13.91 -39.60
CA ILE A 108 -24.57 -14.91 -40.69
C ILE A 108 -24.26 -14.19 -42.01
#